data_AF-A0A945CDH3-F1
#
_entry.id   AF-A0A945CDH3-F1
#
_cell.length_a   1.000
_cell.length_b   1.000
_cell.length_c   1.000
_cell.angle_alpha   90.00
_cell.angle_beta   90.00
_cell.angle_gamma   90.00
#
_symmetry.space_group_name_H-M   'P 1'
#
loop_
_entity.id
_entity.type
_entity.pdbx_description
1 polymer ?
#
loop_
_entity_poly.entity_id
_entity_poly.type
_entity_poly.pdbx_seq_one_letter_code
_entity_poly.pdbx_strand_id
1 'polypeptide(L)'
;NSGGVIVSYFEWLKNLNHVRWGRIENNGNTEMKEVDLINNALNETMCQAFDEIKTKRDNAKSKISYREAAYKIGIEKIANTYIEMGIFP
;
A
#
# COMPACT_ATOMS: atom_id res chain seq x y z
N ASN A 1 0.39 1.14 -12.83
CA ASN A 1 1.01 1.94 -11.76
C ASN A 1 0.13 1.89 -10.52
N SER A 2 0.67 1.45 -9.39
CA SER A 2 -0.11 1.25 -8.15
C SER A 2 -0.39 2.55 -7.39
N GLY A 3 0.38 3.62 -7.64
CA GLY A 3 0.20 4.90 -6.93
C GLY A 3 -1.19 5.53 -7.09
N GLY A 4 -1.80 5.44 -8.28
CA GLY A 4 -3.18 5.94 -8.48
C GLY A 4 -4.21 5.20 -7.64
N VAL A 5 -4.08 3.86 -7.54
CA VAL A 5 -4.97 3.03 -6.71
C VAL A 5 -4.81 3.35 -5.23
N ILE A 6 -3.58 3.57 -4.76
CA ILE A 6 -3.28 3.94 -3.37
C ILE A 6 -3.90 5.29 -3.02
N VAL A 7 -3.73 6.31 -3.88
CA VAL A 7 -4.32 7.64 -3.64
C VAL A 7 -5.84 7.59 -3.66
N SER A 8 -6.45 6.83 -4.58
CA SER A 8 -7.91 6.63 -4.62
C SER A 8 -8.45 5.93 -3.37
N TYR A 9 -7.70 5.00 -2.78
CA TYR A 9 -8.08 4.38 -1.51
C TYR A 9 -8.11 5.40 -0.35
N PHE A 10 -7.10 6.28 -0.27
CA PHE A 10 -7.10 7.35 0.73
C PHE A 10 -8.22 8.38 0.51
N GLU A 11 -8.52 8.72 -0.74
CA GLU A 11 -9.66 9.57 -1.09
C GLU A 11 -10.99 8.95 -0.62
N TRP A 12 -11.16 7.64 -0.82
CA TRP A 12 -12.33 6.92 -0.34
C TRP A 12 -12.41 6.90 1.20
N LEU A 13 -11.30 6.63 1.90
CA LEU A 13 -11.25 6.70 3.37
C LEU A 13 -11.60 8.10 3.89
N LYS A 14 -11.13 9.15 3.22
CA LYS A 14 -11.49 10.54 3.56
C LYS A 14 -13.00 10.78 3.40
N ASN A 15 -13.59 10.28 2.31
CA ASN A 15 -15.02 10.40 2.05
C ASN A 15 -15.87 9.67 3.09
N LEU A 16 -15.46 8.46 3.51
CA LEU A 16 -16.15 7.69 4.54
C LEU A 16 -16.13 8.34 5.92
N ASN A 17 -15.01 8.97 6.29
CA ASN A 17 -14.88 9.56 7.60
C ASN A 17 -15.59 10.92 7.71
N HIS A 18 -16.07 11.51 6.61
CA HIS A 18 -16.61 12.88 6.55
C HIS A 18 -15.68 13.93 7.21
N VAL A 19 -14.40 13.60 7.38
CA VAL A 19 -13.40 14.43 8.08
C VAL A 19 -12.54 15.10 7.03
N ARG A 20 -12.39 16.42 7.17
CA ARG A 20 -11.31 17.15 6.49
C ARG A 20 -10.06 17.02 7.34
N TRP A 21 -9.11 16.20 6.89
CA TRP A 21 -7.77 16.16 7.48
C TRP A 21 -7.14 17.56 7.32
N GLY A 22 -6.74 18.19 8.43
CA GLY A 22 -6.15 19.54 8.44
C GLY A 22 -7.02 20.70 8.95
N ARG A 23 -8.17 20.48 9.60
CA ARG A 23 -8.92 21.57 10.30
C ARG A 23 -9.03 21.44 11.82
N ILE A 24 -8.50 20.38 12.40
CA ILE A 24 -8.32 20.24 13.84
C ILE A 24 -6.80 20.39 14.02
N GLU A 25 -6.35 21.28 14.92
CA GLU A 25 -4.94 21.55 15.29
C GLU A 25 -4.27 22.86 14.82
N ASN A 26 -5.00 23.96 14.66
CA ASN A 26 -4.37 25.31 14.68
C ASN A 26 -3.97 25.73 16.12
N ASN A 27 -3.18 24.93 16.83
CA ASN A 27 -2.61 25.27 18.13
C ASN A 27 -1.09 24.98 18.16
N GLY A 28 -0.35 25.63 17.25
CA GLY A 28 0.99 26.14 17.56
C GLY A 28 2.20 25.21 17.40
N ASN A 29 2.10 23.97 16.94
CA ASN A 29 3.27 23.10 16.73
C ASN A 29 3.20 22.36 15.38
N THR A 30 4.17 22.64 14.49
CA THR A 30 4.55 21.95 13.24
C THR A 30 3.46 21.06 12.59
N GLU A 31 2.54 21.70 11.86
CA GLU A 31 1.47 21.04 11.10
C GLU A 31 2.02 20.38 9.81
N MET A 32 2.05 19.05 9.74
CA MET A 32 2.20 18.32 8.47
C MET A 32 0.92 18.52 7.65
N LYS A 33 1.01 19.05 6.43
CA LYS A 33 -0.17 19.30 5.58
C LYS A 33 -0.76 17.96 5.14
N GLU A 34 -2.06 17.94 4.83
CA GLU A 34 -2.74 16.73 4.30
C GLU A 34 -1.96 16.11 3.12
N VAL A 35 -1.43 16.95 2.24
CA VAL A 35 -0.59 16.54 1.11
C VAL A 35 0.69 15.83 1.57
N ASP A 36 1.31 16.30 2.65
CA ASP A 36 2.53 15.69 3.20
C ASP A 36 2.21 14.33 3.83
N LEU A 37 1.06 14.19 4.49
CA LEU A 37 0.59 12.90 5.02
C LEU A 37 0.36 11.89 3.90
N ILE A 38 -0.35 12.29 2.84
CA ILE A 38 -0.63 11.42 1.69
C ILE A 38 0.67 11.03 0.99
N ASN A 39 1.58 11.99 0.77
CA ASN A 39 2.87 11.73 0.13
C ASN A 39 3.74 10.80 0.97
N ASN A 40 3.78 10.98 2.29
CA ASN A 40 4.55 10.12 3.18
C ASN A 40 3.98 8.70 3.20
N ALA A 41 2.66 8.54 3.33
CA ALA A 41 2.01 7.23 3.30
C ALA A 41 2.19 6.53 1.94
N LEU A 42 2.10 7.28 0.83
CA LEU A 42 2.38 6.76 -0.50
C LEU A 42 3.83 6.29 -0.62
N ASN A 43 4.78 7.11 -0.19
CA ASN A 43 6.20 6.79 -0.26
C ASN A 43 6.53 5.56 0.59
N GLU A 44 6.03 5.49 1.82
CA GLU A 44 6.20 4.34 2.71
C GLU A 44 5.65 3.06 2.09
N THR A 45 4.41 3.08 1.60
CA THR A 45 3.76 1.92 0.98
C THR A 45 4.52 1.46 -0.27
N MET A 46 5.01 2.39 -1.09
CA MET A 46 5.75 2.07 -2.31
C MET A 46 7.13 1.49 -2.00
N CYS A 47 7.84 2.01 -0.99
CA CYS A 47 9.10 1.45 -0.52
C CYS A 47 8.91 0.04 0.02
N GLN A 48 7.93 -0.17 0.91
CA GLN A 48 7.62 -1.50 1.45
C GLN A 48 7.26 -2.49 0.34
N ALA A 49 6.42 -2.10 -0.62
CA ALA A 49 6.05 -2.95 -1.74
C ALA A 49 7.27 -3.33 -2.60
N PHE A 50 8.19 -2.39 -2.84
CA PHE A 50 9.41 -2.69 -3.59
C PHE A 50 10.34 -3.64 -2.83
N ASP A 51 10.50 -3.44 -1.52
CA ASP A 51 11.31 -4.31 -0.67
C ASP A 51 10.75 -5.74 -0.61
N GLU A 52 9.43 -5.91 -0.56
CA GLU A 52 8.77 -7.21 -0.68
C GLU A 52 9.11 -7.89 -2.03
N ILE A 53 8.98 -7.17 -3.15
CA ILE A 53 9.27 -7.71 -4.49
C ILE A 53 10.76 -8.08 -4.61
N LYS A 54 11.65 -7.21 -4.11
CA LYS A 54 13.08 -7.46 -4.11
C LYS A 54 13.43 -8.70 -3.29
N THR A 55 12.91 -8.79 -2.07
CA THR A 55 13.10 -9.96 -1.20
C THR A 55 12.58 -11.24 -1.86
N LYS A 56 11.39 -11.20 -2.48
CA LYS A 56 10.83 -12.36 -3.19
C LYS A 56 11.70 -12.82 -4.35
N ARG A 57 12.29 -11.86 -5.08
CA ARG A 57 13.22 -12.13 -6.17
C ARG A 57 14.53 -12.71 -5.67
N ASP A 58 15.12 -12.11 -4.63
CA ASP A 58 16.42 -12.50 -4.09
C ASP A 58 16.36 -13.91 -3.45
N ASN A 59 15.23 -14.25 -2.84
CA ASN A 59 14.98 -15.58 -2.26
C ASN A 59 14.50 -16.62 -3.28
N ALA A 60 14.32 -16.27 -4.55
CA ALA A 60 13.85 -17.21 -5.56
C ALA A 60 14.93 -18.24 -5.90
N LYS A 61 14.54 -19.51 -5.99
CA LYS A 61 15.44 -20.62 -6.37
C LYS A 61 16.05 -20.45 -7.77
N SER A 62 15.40 -19.68 -8.63
CA SER A 62 15.85 -19.35 -9.98
C SER A 62 15.86 -17.84 -10.16
N LYS A 63 16.70 -17.37 -11.09
CA LYS A 63 16.76 -15.94 -11.44
C LYS A 63 15.45 -15.53 -12.08
N ILE A 64 14.62 -14.80 -11.33
CA ILE A 64 13.36 -14.24 -11.81
C ILE A 64 13.45 -12.72 -11.98
N SER A 65 12.56 -12.17 -12.81
CA SER A 65 12.42 -10.73 -12.99
C SER A 65 11.60 -10.11 -11.85
N TYR A 66 11.76 -8.79 -11.61
CA TYR A 66 10.91 -8.06 -10.66
C TYR A 66 9.42 -8.16 -11.00
N ARG A 67 9.08 -8.21 -12.30
CA ARG A 67 7.70 -8.39 -12.76
C ARG A 67 7.14 -9.76 -12.34
N GLU A 68 7.91 -10.82 -12.53
CA GLU A 68 7.51 -12.17 -12.13
C GLU A 68 7.37 -12.30 -10.60
N ALA A 69 8.31 -11.70 -9.85
CA ALA A 69 8.21 -11.64 -8.39
C ALA A 69 6.95 -10.90 -7.92
N ALA A 70 6.61 -9.77 -8.55
CA ALA A 70 5.40 -9.02 -8.24
C ALA A 70 4.11 -9.84 -8.52
N TYR A 71 4.06 -10.59 -9.63
CA TYR A 71 2.94 -11.48 -9.91
C TYR A 71 2.83 -12.61 -8.89
N LYS A 72 3.96 -13.23 -8.48
CA LYS A 72 3.96 -14.27 -7.44
C LYS A 72 3.41 -13.75 -6.11
N ILE A 73 3.84 -12.57 -5.68
CA ILE A 73 3.29 -11.92 -4.46
C ILE A 73 1.79 -11.68 -4.60
N GLY A 74 1.34 -11.16 -5.74
CA GLY A 74 -0.08 -10.89 -5.98
C GLY A 74 -0.94 -12.15 -5.89
N ILE A 75 -0.50 -13.24 -6.51
CA ILE A 75 -1.21 -14.53 -6.47
C ILE A 75 -1.22 -15.11 -5.05
N GLU A 76 -0.10 -15.06 -4.33
CA GLU A 76 -0.02 -15.54 -2.94
C GLU A 76 -0.95 -14.77 -2.00
N LYS A 77 -1.00 -13.44 -2.12
CA LYS A 77 -1.91 -12.61 -1.33
C LYS A 77 -3.37 -12.99 -1.59
N ILE A 78 -3.77 -13.14 -2.85
CA ILE A 78 -5.13 -13.57 -3.22
C ILE A 78 -5.42 -14.98 -2.68
N ALA A 79 -4.52 -15.93 -2.89
CA ALA A 79 -4.70 -17.31 -2.44
C ALA A 79 -4.89 -17.38 -0.91
N ASN A 80 -4.06 -16.67 -0.15
CA ASN A 80 -4.18 -16.61 1.31
C ASN A 80 -5.54 -16.04 1.75
N THR A 81 -6.00 -14.96 1.11
CA THR A 81 -7.33 -14.39 1.40
C THR A 81 -8.46 -15.39 1.12
N TYR A 82 -8.38 -16.15 0.02
CA TYR A 82 -9.39 -17.17 -0.28
C TYR A 82 -9.38 -18.33 0.73
N ILE A 83 -8.19 -18.73 1.22
CA ILE A 83 -8.03 -19.75 2.27
C ILE A 83 -8.60 -19.25 3.59
N GLU A 84 -8.28 -18.02 4.00
CA GLU A 84 -8.78 -17.39 5.22
C GLU A 84 -10.31 -17.24 5.24
N MET A 85 -10.92 -17.02 4.06
CA MET A 85 -12.38 -16.92 3.91
C MET A 85 -13.09 -18.29 3.83
N GLY A 86 -12.36 -19.40 3.72
CA GLY A 86 -12.94 -20.75 3.59
C GLY A 86 -13.73 -20.99 2.30
N ILE A 87 -13.48 -20.19 1.26
CA ILE A 87 -14.20 -20.24 -0.05
C ILE A 87 -13.59 -21.30 -0.98
N PHE A 88 -12.33 -21.67 -0.78
CA PHE A 88 -11.61 -22.74 -1.49
C PHE A 88 -11.16 -23.78 -0.46
N PRO A 89 -11.07 -25.08 -0.83
CA PRO A 89 -11.14 -26.19 0.11
C PRO A 89 -9.97 -26.26 1.10
#